data_AF-A0AAD7W1K7-F1
#
_entry.id   AF-A0AAD7W1K7-F1
#
_cell.length_a   1.000
_cell.length_b   1.000
_cell.length_c   1.000
_cell.angle_alpha   90.00
_cell.angle_beta   90.00
_cell.angle_gamma   90.00
#
_symmetry.space_group_name_H-M   'P 1'
#
loop_
_entity.id
_entity.type
_entity.pdbx_description
1 polymer ?
#
loop_
_entity_poly.entity_id
_entity_poly.type
_entity_poly.pdbx_seq_one_letter_code
_entity_poly.pdbx_strand_id
1 'polypeptide(L)'
;MQKTVKVRVTRLVLDTYLLKYYNKRKTYFAHDALEQCTVGDVVLLKALPERRTKHVTHELAEVVYKVGNVVDPLTGKRVAAYQYLEPLSDPAELSAERLTEKIQQLNLTATATPSH
;
A
#
# COMPACT_ATOMS: atom_id res chain seq x y z
N MET A 1 -7.19 5.14 25.37
CA MET A 1 -8.58 5.38 24.90
C MET A 1 -9.05 4.06 24.32
N GLN A 2 -10.14 3.50 24.81
CA GLN A 2 -10.69 2.27 24.21
C GLN A 2 -11.35 2.61 22.87
N LYS A 3 -11.16 1.75 21.87
CA LYS A 3 -11.80 1.82 20.55
C LYS A 3 -11.73 3.17 19.84
N THR A 4 -10.68 3.95 20.09
CA THR A 4 -10.51 5.28 19.52
C THR A 4 -9.04 5.54 19.20
N VAL A 5 -8.78 6.00 17.98
CA VAL A 5 -7.43 6.25 17.48
C VAL A 5 -7.22 7.75 17.29
N LYS A 6 -6.02 8.22 17.66
CA LYS A 6 -5.58 9.59 17.42
C LYS A 6 -4.78 9.64 16.12
N VAL A 7 -5.36 10.25 15.09
CA VAL A 7 -4.78 10.30 13.75
C VAL A 7 -4.26 11.70 13.46
N ARG A 8 -3.05 11.80 12.91
CA ARG A 8 -2.46 13.07 12.47
C ARG A 8 -2.65 13.19 10.96
N VAL A 9 -3.43 14.16 10.53
CA VAL A 9 -3.65 14.48 9.11
C VAL A 9 -2.78 15.67 8.72
N THR A 10 -2.01 15.52 7.65
CA THR A 10 -1.19 16.59 7.06
C THR A 10 -1.84 17.11 5.80
N ARG A 11 -1.99 18.43 5.70
CA ARG A 11 -2.48 19.12 4.50
C ARG A 11 -1.44 20.12 4.03
N LEU A 12 -1.33 20.29 2.72
CA LEU A 12 -0.53 21.36 2.14
C LEU A 12 -1.29 22.68 2.27
N VAL A 13 -0.66 23.68 2.87
CA VAL A 13 -1.19 25.03 3.00
C VAL A 13 -0.20 25.99 2.36
N LEU A 14 -0.70 26.86 1.48
CA LEU A 14 0.09 27.88 0.81
C LEU A 14 0.43 29.00 1.80
N ASP A 15 1.71 29.31 1.91
CA ASP A 15 2.16 30.57 2.49
C ASP A 15 2.11 31.65 1.40
N THR A 16 1.29 32.68 1.60
CA THR A 16 1.06 33.74 0.61
C THR A 16 2.23 34.70 0.47
N TYR A 17 3.14 34.77 1.46
CA TYR A 17 4.32 35.63 1.38
C TYR A 17 5.45 34.94 0.61
N LEU A 18 5.69 33.66 0.90
CA LEU A 18 6.76 32.87 0.27
C LEU A 18 6.32 32.15 -1.01
N LEU A 19 5.02 32.14 -1.31
CA LEU A 19 4.41 31.38 -2.42
C LEU A 19 4.81 29.90 -2.42
N LYS A 20 4.93 29.31 -1.23
CA LYS A 20 5.36 27.91 -1.04
C LYS A 20 4.37 27.14 -0.18
N TYR A 21 4.12 25.89 -0.54
CA TYR A 21 3.30 24.99 0.25
C TYR A 21 4.10 24.37 1.41
N TYR A 22 3.48 24.37 2.59
CA TYR A 22 4.02 23.73 3.78
C TYR A 22 3.04 22.74 4.37
N ASN A 23 3.58 21.70 5.01
CA ASN A 23 2.80 20.67 5.69
C ASN A 23 2.21 21.22 6.99
N LYS A 24 0.89 21.47 7.00
CA LYS A 24 0.13 21.81 8.21
C LYS A 24 -0.55 20.56 8.77
N ARG A 25 -0.23 20.22 10.02
CA ARG A 25 -0.77 19.04 10.71
C ARG A 25 -2.00 19.38 11.57
N LYS A 26 -3.01 18.52 11.56
CA LYS A 26 -4.17 18.57 12.46
C LYS A 26 -4.47 17.16 13.00
N THR A 27 -4.80 17.07 14.27
CA THR A 27 -5.17 15.80 14.91
C THR A 27 -6.67 15.58 14.84
N TYR A 28 -7.08 14.38 14.45
CA TYR A 28 -8.46 13.91 14.43
C TYR A 28 -8.58 12.68 15.33
N PHE A 29 -9.75 12.50 15.92
CA PHE A 29 -10.09 11.27 16.64
C PHE A 29 -11.06 10.47 15.80
N ALA A 30 -10.70 9.21 15.58
CA ALA A 30 -11.46 8.26 14.81
C ALA A 30 -11.90 7.09 15.69
N HIS A 31 -13.12 6.60 15.49
CA HIS A 31 -13.56 5.37 16.12
C HIS A 31 -12.96 4.15 15.41
N ASP A 32 -12.33 3.25 16.16
CA ASP A 32 -11.84 1.96 15.69
C ASP A 32 -12.51 0.86 16.51
N ALA A 33 -13.41 0.11 15.89
CA ALA A 33 -14.22 -0.89 16.58
C ALA A 33 -13.43 -2.15 16.99
N LEU A 34 -12.40 -2.50 16.21
CA LEU A 34 -11.62 -3.73 16.32
C LEU A 34 -10.26 -3.51 16.99
N GLU A 35 -9.86 -2.27 17.23
CA GLU A 35 -8.57 -1.89 17.81
C GLU A 35 -7.37 -2.44 17.00
N GLN A 36 -7.54 -2.49 15.68
CA GLN A 36 -6.55 -3.06 14.77
C GLN A 36 -5.38 -2.12 14.45
N CYS A 37 -5.52 -0.82 14.73
CA CYS A 37 -4.51 0.18 14.38
C CYS A 37 -3.31 0.18 15.31
N THR A 38 -2.11 0.30 14.73
CA THR A 38 -0.85 0.52 15.45
C THR A 38 -0.29 1.92 15.20
N VAL A 39 0.59 2.38 16.09
CA VAL A 39 1.25 3.68 15.94
C VAL A 39 2.15 3.64 14.71
N GLY A 40 1.94 4.57 13.78
CA GLY A 40 2.71 4.67 12.54
C GLY A 40 1.98 4.15 11.30
N ASP A 41 0.82 3.52 11.47
CA ASP A 41 -0.01 3.10 10.34
C ASP A 41 -0.52 4.31 9.54
N VAL A 42 -0.66 4.12 8.23
CA VAL A 42 -1.37 5.05 7.35
C VAL A 42 -2.79 4.55 7.19
N VAL A 43 -3.75 5.37 7.60
CA VAL A 43 -5.16 4.99 7.71
C VAL A 43 -6.07 5.91 6.92
N LEU A 44 -7.15 5.34 6.39
CA LEU A 44 -8.23 6.08 5.74
C LEU A 44 -9.34 6.36 6.75
N LEU A 45 -9.69 7.64 6.88
CA LEU A 45 -10.78 8.09 7.75
C LEU A 45 -12.02 8.43 6.94
N LYS A 46 -13.17 7.96 7.41
CA LYS A 46 -14.49 8.31 6.87
C LYS A 46 -15.24 9.17 7.88
N ALA A 47 -15.91 10.21 7.40
CA ALA A 47 -16.71 11.06 8.27
C ALA A 47 -17.95 10.29 8.73
N LEU A 48 -18.26 10.35 10.04
CA LEU A 48 -19.51 9.80 10.55
C LEU A 48 -20.67 10.74 10.20
N PRO A 49 -21.87 10.20 9.91
CA PRO A 49 -23.06 11.03 9.71
C PRO A 49 -23.40 11.82 10.98
N GLU A 50 -23.20 11.21 12.15
CA GLU A 50 -23.40 11.84 13.45
C GLU A 50 -22.14 11.72 14.32
N ARG A 51 -21.85 12.78 15.07
CA ARG A 51 -20.68 12.80 15.96
C ARG A 51 -20.97 11.94 17.19
N ARG A 52 -20.20 10.86 17.39
CA ARG A 52 -20.38 9.95 18.53
C ARG A 52 -20.03 10.59 19.87
N THR A 53 -19.00 11.44 19.89
CA THR A 53 -18.61 12.24 21.06
C THR A 53 -18.11 13.61 20.60
N LYS A 54 -17.80 14.52 21.55
CA LYS A 54 -17.29 15.88 21.26
C LYS A 54 -16.11 15.90 20.29
N HIS A 55 -15.19 14.93 20.40
CA HIS A 55 -13.96 14.88 19.62
C HIS A 55 -13.96 13.80 18.54
N VAL A 56 -14.73 12.73 18.71
CA VAL A 56 -14.82 11.61 17.75
C VAL A 56 -15.83 11.96 16.67
N THR A 57 -15.29 12.32 15.51
CA THR A 57 -16.04 12.83 14.35
C THR A 57 -15.92 11.91 13.13
N HIS A 58 -14.95 11.01 13.14
CA HIS A 58 -14.63 10.12 12.03
C HIS A 58 -14.67 8.67 12.51
N GLU A 59 -14.85 7.75 11.59
CA GLU A 59 -14.63 6.32 11.74
C GLU A 59 -13.40 5.90 10.95
N LEU A 60 -12.73 4.84 11.41
CA LEU A 60 -11.71 4.16 10.64
C LEU A 60 -12.40 3.37 9.52
N ALA A 61 -12.10 3.70 8.26
CA ALA A 61 -12.61 2.95 7.11
C ALA A 61 -11.69 1.77 6.80
N GLU A 62 -10.39 2.03 6.65
CA GLU A 62 -9.42 1.03 6.24
C GLU A 62 -8.01 1.40 6.74
N VAL A 63 -7.19 0.38 7.03
CA VAL A 63 -5.76 0.54 7.24
C VAL A 63 -5.05 0.35 5.90
N VAL A 64 -4.69 1.46 5.25
CA VAL A 64 -4.10 1.44 3.90
C VAL A 64 -2.69 0.87 3.93
N TYR A 65 -1.86 1.32 4.88
CA TYR A 65 -0.51 0.79 5.06
C TYR A 65 -0.25 0.47 6.52
N LYS A 66 -0.05 -0.82 6.79
CA LYS A 66 0.32 -1.32 8.11
C LYS A 66 1.82 -1.12 8.33
N VAL A 67 2.19 -0.53 9.46
CA VAL A 67 3.60 -0.36 9.81
C VAL A 67 4.31 -1.72 9.87
N GLY A 68 5.45 -1.83 9.18
CA GLY A 68 6.24 -3.06 9.07
C GLY A 68 5.70 -4.12 8.11
N ASN A 69 4.42 -4.08 7.74
CA ASN A 69 3.76 -5.05 6.86
C ASN A 69 3.04 -4.35 5.71
N VAL A 70 3.79 -3.54 4.96
CA VAL A 70 3.26 -2.81 3.80
C VAL A 70 3.10 -3.78 2.63
N VAL A 71 1.92 -3.73 2.01
CA VAL A 71 1.60 -4.45 0.77
C VAL A 71 1.53 -3.42 -0.35
N ASP A 72 2.25 -3.67 -1.45
CA ASP A 72 2.21 -2.82 -2.63
C ASP A 72 0.83 -2.93 -3.30
N PRO A 73 0.10 -1.81 -3.48
CA PRO A 73 -1.24 -1.85 -4.06
C PRO A 73 -1.26 -2.28 -5.53
N LEU A 74 -0.13 -2.19 -6.26
CA LEU A 74 -0.08 -2.59 -7.66
C LEU A 74 0.12 -4.10 -7.82
N THR A 75 1.03 -4.68 -7.05
CA THR A 75 1.43 -6.09 -7.19
C THR A 75 0.80 -7.02 -6.15
N GLY A 76 0.26 -6.48 -5.06
CA GLY A 76 -0.23 -7.26 -3.93
C GLY A 76 0.86 -7.95 -3.10
N LYS A 77 2.14 -7.70 -3.40
CA LYS A 77 3.27 -8.33 -2.72
C LYS A 77 3.75 -7.47 -1.57
N ARG A 78 4.36 -8.12 -0.57
CA ARG A 78 4.91 -7.43 0.60
C ARG A 78 6.21 -6.74 0.24
N VAL A 79 6.35 -5.49 0.71
CA VAL A 79 7.50 -4.64 0.39
C VAL A 79 8.11 -4.08 1.67
N ALA A 80 9.44 -4.11 1.72
CA ALA A 80 10.24 -3.38 2.71
C ALA A 80 10.89 -2.17 2.01
N ALA A 81 10.30 -0.99 2.21
CA ALA A 81 10.70 0.25 1.56
C ALA A 81 10.69 0.17 0.01
N TYR A 82 11.84 -0.11 -0.61
CA TYR A 82 11.99 -0.22 -2.06
C TYR A 82 12.20 -1.67 -2.55
N GLN A 83 12.29 -2.63 -1.62
CA GLN A 83 12.59 -4.01 -1.94
C GLN A 83 11.37 -4.91 -1.73
N TYR A 84 11.03 -5.69 -2.75
CA TYR A 84 10.04 -6.76 -2.63
C TYR A 84 10.59 -7.88 -1.75
N LEU A 85 9.81 -8.30 -0.75
CA LEU A 85 10.14 -9.44 0.10
C LEU A 85 9.89 -10.77 -0.62
N GLU A 86 8.99 -10.75 -1.60
CA GLU A 86 8.63 -11.90 -2.42
C GLU A 86 9.02 -11.64 -3.88
N PRO A 87 9.55 -12.63 -4.61
CA PRO A 87 9.93 -12.46 -6.01
C PRO A 87 8.70 -12.09 -6.85
N LEU A 88 8.88 -11.19 -7.83
CA LEU A 88 7.82 -10.70 -8.71
C LEU A 88 7.29 -11.78 -9.66
N SER A 89 8.12 -12.75 -10.03
CA SER A 89 7.76 -13.91 -10.85
C SER A 89 7.06 -14.98 -10.03
N ASP A 90 6.09 -15.66 -10.62
CA ASP A 90 5.54 -16.88 -10.03
C ASP A 90 6.66 -17.92 -9.90
N PRO A 91 6.85 -18.57 -8.74
CA PRO A 91 7.83 -19.64 -8.60
C PRO A 91 7.55 -20.80 -9.58
N ALA A 92 6.31 -20.93 -10.04
CA ALA A 92 5.90 -21.90 -11.05
C ALA A 92 6.37 -21.55 -12.47
N GLU A 93 6.79 -20.33 -12.78
CA GLU A 93 7.33 -19.98 -14.11
C GLU A 93 8.84 -20.23 -14.22
N LEU A 94 9.53 -20.32 -13.08
CA LEU A 94 10.95 -20.65 -12.97
C LEU A 94 11.22 -22.11 -12.58
N SER A 95 10.20 -22.98 -12.61
CA SER A 95 10.47 -24.41 -12.43
C SER A 95 11.40 -24.89 -13.55
N ALA A 96 12.43 -25.64 -13.17
CA ALA A 96 13.46 -26.11 -14.10
C ALA A 96 12.84 -26.82 -15.32
N GLU A 97 11.76 -27.57 -15.09
CA GLU A 97 10.97 -28.28 -16.11
C GLU A 97 10.40 -27.34 -17.18
N ARG A 98 9.75 -26.23 -16.79
CA ARG A 98 9.19 -25.26 -17.75
C ARG A 98 10.25 -24.45 -18.47
N LEU A 99 11.40 -24.21 -17.83
CA LEU A 99 12.54 -23.58 -18.48
C LEU A 99 13.13 -24.49 -19.56
N THR A 100 13.25 -25.80 -19.30
CA THR A 100 13.69 -26.77 -20.30
C THR A 100 12.72 -26.87 -21.48
N GLU A 101 11.40 -26.86 -21.23
CA GLU A 101 10.39 -26.87 -22.29
C GLU A 101 10.48 -25.63 -23.19
N LYS A 102 10.64 -24.43 -22.61
CA LYS A 102 10.83 -23.18 -23.38
C LYS A 102 12.11 -23.21 -24.21
N ILE A 103 13.22 -23.72 -23.67
CA ILE A 103 14.49 -23.84 -24.40
C ILE A 103 14.36 -24.81 -25.58
N GLN A 104 13.67 -25.94 -25.41
CA GLN A 104 13.43 -26.89 -26.50
C GLN A 104 12.56 -26.29 -27.62
N GLN A 105 11.50 -25.56 -27.28
CA GLN A 105 10.64 -24.90 -28.27
C GLN A 105 11.40 -23.84 -29.09
N LEU A 106 12.26 -23.04 -28.44
CA LEU A 106 13.08 -22.04 -29.12
C LEU A 106 14.04 -22.66 -30.15
N ASN A 107 14.70 -23.77 -29.80
CA ASN A 107 15.64 -24.46 -30.70
C ASN A 107 14.94 -25.03 -31.95
N LEU A 108 13.74 -25.59 -31.80
CA LEU A 108 12.94 -26.11 -32.92
C LEU A 108 12.48 -24.99 -33.88
N THR A 109 12.19 -23.80 -33.33
CA THR A 109 11.73 -22.66 -34.13
C THR A 109 12.87 -22.04 -34.94
N ALA A 110 14.06 -21.94 -34.37
CA ALA A 110 15.25 -21.42 -35.05
C ALA A 110 15.68 -22.29 -36.25
N THR A 111 15.47 -23.61 -36.17
CA THR A 111 15.74 -24.54 -37.27
C THR A 111 14.68 -24.53 -38.38
N ALA A 112 13.49 -23.99 -38.11
CA ALA A 112 12.36 -23.99 -39.04
C ALA A 112 12.27 -22.75 -39.95
N THR A 113 13.12 -21.73 -39.75
CA THR A 113 13.27 -20.59 -40.66
C THR A 113 14.39 -20.85 -41.68
N PRO A 114 14.08 -21.31 -42.90
CA PRO A 114 15.08 -21.37 -43.97
C PRO A 114 15.45 -19.95 -44.40
N SER A 115 16.75 -19.67 -44.49
CA SER A 115 17.30 -18.44 -45.06
C SER A 115 16.91 -18.33 -46.53
N HIS A 116 16.22 -17.24 -46.86
CA HIS A 116 15.76 -16.91 -48.20
C HIS A 116 16.84 -16.24 -49.05
#